data_AF-V2XPG9-F1
#
_entry.id   AF-V2XPG9-F1
#
_cell.length_a   1.000
_cell.length_b   1.000
_cell.length_c   1.000
_cell.angle_alpha   90.00
_cell.angle_beta   90.00
_cell.angle_gamma   90.00
#
_symmetry.space_group_name_H-M   'P 1'
#
loop_
_entity.id
_entity.type
_entity.pdbx_description
1 polymer ?
#
loop_
_entity_poly.entity_id
_entity_poly.type
_entity_poly.pdbx_seq_one_letter_code
_entity_poly.pdbx_strand_id
1 'polypeptide(L)'
;MPLENGSYFIQNREKYLAATDEEPLLPRRVIVLPDGVKPPKWNVKKVGDDQYTITIDEARTRTIEDKVFAVTVEGPEPEVWYIVPDERGGKDSYVITTQERFKGWVAPDEPYEQIMCRPLIVGPSDPPFYPPNETFQFTRVW
;
A
#
# COMPACT_ATOMS: atom_id res chain seq x y z
N MET A 1 7.86 14.52 3.27
CA MET A 1 8.94 13.96 4.12
C MET A 1 8.97 12.45 3.91
N PRO A 2 10.14 11.80 3.94
CA PRO A 2 10.20 10.34 3.80
C PRO A 2 9.48 9.66 4.97
N LEU A 3 8.80 8.55 4.70
CA LEU A 3 8.06 7.80 5.70
C LEU A 3 9.04 7.12 6.68
N GLU A 4 8.74 7.18 7.98
CA GLU A 4 9.57 6.55 9.02
C GLU A 4 9.25 5.06 9.19
N ASN A 5 10.18 4.30 9.78
CA ASN A 5 9.94 2.90 10.14
C ASN A 5 8.92 2.80 11.27
N GLY A 6 7.92 1.92 11.15
CA GLY A 6 6.99 1.68 12.24
C GLY A 6 5.71 0.96 11.84
N SER A 7 4.74 1.00 12.74
CA SER A 7 3.42 0.44 12.52
C SER A 7 2.44 1.54 12.12
N TYR A 8 1.60 1.27 11.13
CA TYR A 8 0.70 2.24 10.52
C TYR A 8 -0.68 1.64 10.29
N PHE A 9 -1.71 2.48 10.35
CA PHE A 9 -2.93 2.27 9.62
C PHE A 9 -2.77 2.89 8.23
N ILE A 10 -3.10 2.12 7.19
CA ILE A 10 -3.04 2.58 5.80
C ILE A 10 -4.48 2.79 5.32
N GLN A 11 -4.76 3.95 4.75
CA GLN A 11 -6.07 4.31 4.20
C GLN A 11 -5.93 4.72 2.75
N ASN A 12 -6.97 4.46 1.95
CA ASN A 12 -7.25 5.19 0.74
C ASN A 12 -8.54 5.99 0.96
N ARG A 13 -8.46 7.31 0.81
CA ARG A 13 -9.55 8.22 1.17
C ARG A 13 -9.95 7.98 2.64
N GLU A 14 -11.18 7.56 2.90
CA GLU A 14 -11.69 7.31 4.25
C GLU A 14 -11.65 5.84 4.66
N LYS A 15 -11.31 4.93 3.73
CA LYS A 15 -11.37 3.48 3.93
C LYS A 15 -10.00 2.90 4.23
N TYR A 16 -9.93 2.04 5.24
CA TYR A 16 -8.69 1.35 5.61
C TYR A 16 -8.38 0.18 4.70
N LEU A 17 -7.11 -0.20 4.61
CA LEU A 17 -6.66 -1.40 3.91
C LEU A 17 -6.47 -2.56 4.90
N ALA A 18 -6.74 -3.78 4.44
CA ALA A 18 -6.44 -5.02 5.16
C ALA A 18 -5.99 -6.13 4.22
N ALA A 19 -5.37 -7.18 4.77
CA ALA A 19 -5.29 -8.47 4.10
C ALA A 19 -6.49 -9.33 4.53
N THR A 20 -7.06 -10.13 3.62
CA THR A 20 -8.14 -11.07 3.94
C THR A 20 -7.68 -12.16 4.90
N ASP A 21 -8.59 -12.67 5.75
CA ASP A 21 -8.32 -13.77 6.70
C ASP A 21 -8.21 -15.17 6.05
N GLU A 22 -7.89 -15.24 4.75
CA GLU A 22 -7.72 -16.50 4.03
C GLU A 22 -6.58 -17.33 4.65
N GLU A 23 -6.67 -18.66 4.55
CA GLU A 23 -5.70 -19.57 5.16
C GLU A 23 -4.24 -19.20 4.78
N PRO A 24 -3.26 -19.31 5.71
CA PRO A 24 -1.89 -18.80 5.52
C PRO A 24 -1.15 -19.36 4.30
N LEU A 25 -1.60 -20.50 3.76
CA LEU A 25 -1.03 -21.15 2.59
C LEU A 25 -1.45 -20.50 1.26
N LEU A 26 -2.46 -19.62 1.28
CA LEU A 26 -2.92 -18.88 0.11
C LEU A 26 -2.44 -17.42 0.18
N PRO A 27 -2.07 -16.81 -0.97
CA PRO A 27 -1.88 -15.37 -1.05
C PRO A 27 -3.12 -14.63 -0.58
N ARG A 28 -3.02 -13.91 0.54
CA ARG A 28 -4.13 -13.13 1.11
C ARG A 28 -4.32 -11.87 0.28
N ARG A 29 -5.54 -11.58 -0.15
CA ARG A 29 -5.83 -10.39 -0.95
C ARG A 29 -5.67 -9.14 -0.09
N VAL A 30 -4.96 -8.13 -0.59
CA VAL A 30 -4.97 -6.79 0.04
C VAL A 30 -6.21 -6.05 -0.46
N ILE A 31 -7.15 -5.75 0.42
CA ILE A 31 -8.47 -5.21 0.09
C ILE A 31 -8.73 -3.87 0.79
N VAL A 32 -9.69 -3.12 0.25
CA VAL A 32 -10.28 -1.97 0.93
C VAL A 32 -11.34 -2.48 1.91
N LEU A 33 -11.26 -2.09 3.17
CA LEU A 33 -12.24 -2.44 4.20
C LEU A 33 -13.51 -1.58 4.05
N PRO A 34 -14.69 -2.13 4.38
CA PRO A 34 -15.89 -1.32 4.58
C PRO A 34 -15.81 -0.52 5.88
N ASP A 35 -16.73 0.43 6.03
CA ASP A 35 -16.83 1.27 7.22
C ASP A 35 -17.18 0.45 8.47
N GLY A 36 -16.71 0.92 9.62
CA GLY A 36 -17.00 0.30 10.92
C GLY A 36 -16.18 -0.96 11.24
N VAL A 37 -15.35 -1.45 10.31
CA VAL A 37 -14.41 -2.55 10.58
C VAL A 37 -13.13 -2.00 11.19
N LYS A 38 -12.65 -2.67 12.25
CA LYS A 38 -11.40 -2.30 12.91
C LYS A 38 -10.21 -2.53 11.96
N PRO A 39 -9.39 -1.50 11.69
CA PRO A 39 -8.27 -1.65 10.77
C PRO A 39 -7.12 -2.48 11.38
N PRO A 40 -6.44 -3.31 10.58
CA PRO A 40 -5.23 -4.00 11.01
C PRO A 40 -4.03 -3.06 11.01
N LYS A 41 -2.97 -3.46 11.74
CA LYS A 41 -1.71 -2.72 11.76
C LYS A 41 -0.79 -3.23 10.65
N TRP A 42 -0.25 -2.31 9.87
CA TRP A 42 0.76 -2.58 8.84
C TRP A 42 2.13 -2.20 9.36
N ASN A 43 3.13 -3.06 9.18
CA ASN A 43 4.51 -2.72 9.48
C ASN A 43 5.19 -2.21 8.21
N VAL A 44 5.80 -1.04 8.31
CA VAL A 44 6.54 -0.41 7.22
C VAL A 44 7.99 -0.27 7.67
N LYS A 45 8.90 -0.85 6.88
CA LYS A 45 10.33 -0.85 7.16
C LYS A 45 11.10 -0.37 5.94
N LYS A 46 11.88 0.69 6.12
CA LYS A 46 12.82 1.22 5.15
C LYS A 46 13.98 0.24 4.96
N VAL A 47 14.29 -0.06 3.70
CA VAL A 47 15.36 -0.96 3.28
C VAL A 47 16.38 -0.28 2.35
N GLY A 48 16.09 0.93 1.88
CA GLY A 48 16.97 1.77 1.07
C GLY A 48 16.42 3.20 0.96
N ASP A 49 16.96 4.00 0.04
CA ASP A 49 16.49 5.37 -0.21
C ASP A 49 15.08 5.36 -0.81
N ASP A 50 14.11 5.85 -0.04
CA ASP A 50 12.67 5.80 -0.31
C ASP A 50 12.11 4.40 -0.63
N GLN A 51 12.86 3.35 -0.29
CA GLN A 51 12.52 1.95 -0.51
C GLN A 51 12.05 1.30 0.79
N TYR A 52 10.94 0.59 0.72
CA TYR A 52 10.25 0.04 1.89
C TYR A 52 9.71 -1.35 1.62
N THR A 53 9.66 -2.15 2.67
CA THR A 53 8.81 -3.35 2.73
C THR A 53 7.57 -3.02 3.54
N ILE A 54 6.40 -3.44 3.04
CA ILE A 54 5.12 -3.32 3.74
C ILE A 54 4.64 -4.73 4.10
N THR A 55 4.37 -4.97 5.38
CA THR A 55 3.94 -6.29 5.88
C THR A 55 2.73 -6.18 6.80
N ILE A 56 1.99 -7.29 6.92
CA ILE A 56 0.82 -7.44 7.79
C ILE A 56 0.80 -8.86 8.34
N ASP A 57 0.70 -9.02 9.66
CA ASP A 57 0.72 -10.32 10.36
C ASP A 57 1.78 -11.27 9.79
N GLU A 58 3.03 -10.81 9.71
CA GLU A 58 4.21 -11.51 9.13
C GLU A 58 4.19 -11.74 7.62
N ALA A 59 3.07 -11.55 6.95
CA ALA A 59 2.95 -11.65 5.50
C ALA A 59 3.55 -10.44 4.79
N ARG A 60 4.27 -10.70 3.70
CA ARG A 60 4.91 -9.66 2.89
C ARG A 60 4.00 -9.30 1.73
N THR A 61 3.82 -8.00 1.50
CA THR A 61 3.07 -7.54 0.33
C THR A 61 3.88 -7.75 -0.94
N ARG A 62 3.22 -8.14 -2.02
CA ARG A 62 3.82 -8.33 -3.34
C ARG A 62 2.80 -8.24 -4.47
N THR A 63 3.30 -8.09 -5.68
CA THR A 63 2.48 -8.11 -6.90
C THR A 63 2.35 -9.53 -7.47
N ILE A 64 1.13 -9.96 -7.79
CA ILE A 64 0.84 -11.19 -8.55
C ILE A 64 -0.26 -10.85 -9.56
N GLU A 65 0.00 -11.03 -10.85
CA GLU A 65 -0.97 -10.76 -11.94
C GLU A 65 -1.67 -9.38 -11.82
N ASP A 66 -0.88 -8.32 -11.65
CA ASP A 66 -1.34 -6.93 -11.49
C ASP A 66 -2.25 -6.68 -10.27
N LYS A 67 -2.19 -7.55 -9.26
CA LYS A 67 -2.91 -7.42 -7.99
C LYS A 67 -1.96 -7.50 -6.81
N VAL A 68 -2.30 -6.83 -5.72
CA VAL A 68 -1.49 -6.81 -4.49
C VAL A 68 -1.99 -7.88 -3.53
N PHE A 69 -1.07 -8.74 -3.09
CA PHE A 69 -1.32 -9.80 -2.13
C PHE A 69 -0.36 -9.70 -0.95
N ALA A 70 -0.79 -10.16 0.22
CA ALA A 70 0.03 -10.42 1.38
C ALA A 70 0.31 -11.93 1.48
N VAL A 71 1.58 -12.31 1.37
CA VAL A 71 1.98 -13.72 1.22
C VAL A 71 2.85 -14.15 2.41
N THR A 72 2.39 -15.19 3.12
CA THR A 72 3.06 -15.78 4.29
C THR A 72 3.86 -17.01 3.87
N VAL A 73 4.94 -16.83 3.10
CA VAL A 73 5.69 -17.96 2.56
C VAL A 73 7.20 -17.72 2.69
N GLU A 74 7.95 -18.76 3.06
CA GLU A 74 9.40 -18.83 2.79
C GLU A 74 9.60 -18.90 1.28
N GLY A 75 10.05 -17.78 0.71
CA GLY A 75 10.16 -17.63 -0.74
C GLY A 75 11.19 -16.57 -1.10
N PRO A 76 11.17 -16.06 -2.34
CA PRO A 76 12.08 -14.99 -2.75
C PRO A 76 11.94 -13.77 -1.85
N GLU A 77 12.94 -12.89 -1.90
CA GLU A 77 13.00 -11.68 -1.07
C GLU A 77 11.68 -10.87 -1.12
N PRO A 78 11.32 -10.18 -0.02
CA PRO A 78 10.13 -9.33 0.00
C PRO A 78 10.16 -8.34 -1.16
N GLU A 79 9.00 -8.07 -1.76
CA GLU A 79 8.92 -7.01 -2.76
C GLU A 79 9.22 -5.66 -2.10
N VAL A 80 10.03 -4.86 -2.79
CA VAL A 80 10.45 -3.54 -2.35
C VAL A 80 9.60 -2.51 -3.05
N TRP A 81 8.94 -1.67 -2.27
CA TRP A 81 8.09 -0.59 -2.74
C TRP A 81 8.79 0.75 -2.57
N TYR A 82 8.65 1.62 -3.56
CA TYR A 82 8.97 3.03 -3.38
C TYR A 82 7.77 3.77 -2.80
N ILE A 83 7.93 4.42 -1.65
CA ILE A 83 6.86 5.20 -1.01
C ILE A 83 7.23 6.68 -1.15
N VAL A 84 6.53 7.38 -2.03
CA VAL A 84 6.83 8.76 -2.40
C VAL A 84 5.80 9.69 -1.76
N PRO A 85 6.20 10.79 -1.09
CA PRO A 85 5.25 11.76 -0.56
C PRO A 85 4.41 12.39 -1.67
N ASP A 86 3.10 12.46 -1.46
CA ASP A 86 2.19 13.23 -2.29
C ASP A 86 2.00 14.61 -1.65
N GLU A 87 2.73 15.60 -2.16
CA GLU A 87 2.70 16.97 -1.64
C GLU A 87 1.32 17.65 -1.77
N ARG A 88 0.48 17.18 -2.69
CA ARG A 88 -0.87 17.73 -2.89
C ARG A 88 -1.93 17.08 -2.00
N GLY A 89 -1.77 15.78 -1.69
CA GLY A 89 -2.69 15.02 -0.85
C GLY A 89 -2.67 15.39 0.63
N GLY A 90 -1.74 16.27 1.04
CA GLY A 90 -1.63 16.78 2.39
C GLY A 90 -0.72 15.94 3.28
N LYS A 91 -0.87 16.11 4.58
CA LYS A 91 0.00 15.45 5.57
C LYS A 91 -0.19 13.93 5.51
N ASP A 92 0.92 13.21 5.56
CA ASP A 92 0.97 11.74 5.62
C ASP A 92 0.32 11.04 4.40
N SER A 93 0.19 11.74 3.27
CA SER A 93 -0.25 11.19 1.98
C SER A 93 0.95 10.71 1.15
N TYR A 94 0.86 9.51 0.60
CA TYR A 94 1.94 8.88 -0.16
C TYR A 94 1.40 8.09 -1.35
N VAL A 95 2.25 7.90 -2.36
CA VAL A 95 2.06 6.98 -3.48
C VAL A 95 2.98 5.79 -3.30
N ILE A 96 2.45 4.58 -3.47
CA ILE A 96 3.20 3.32 -3.34
C ILE A 96 3.47 2.78 -4.74
N THR A 97 4.74 2.70 -5.13
CA THR A 97 5.16 2.32 -6.49
C THR A 97 6.08 1.10 -6.49
N THR A 98 6.04 0.37 -7.58
CA THR A 98 6.98 -0.71 -7.93
C THR A 98 8.39 -0.18 -8.12
N GLN A 99 9.39 -1.07 -8.21
CA GLN A 99 10.78 -0.69 -8.40
C GLN A 99 11.01 0.14 -9.69
N GLU A 100 10.28 -0.17 -10.76
CA GLU A 100 10.33 0.56 -12.03
C GLU A 100 9.65 1.94 -11.95
N ARG A 101 8.95 2.24 -10.85
CA ARG A 101 8.20 3.48 -10.59
C ARG A 101 7.10 3.81 -11.61
N PHE A 102 6.78 2.90 -12.52
CA PHE A 102 5.72 3.06 -13.51
C PHE A 102 4.38 2.50 -13.02
N LYS A 103 4.40 1.37 -12.33
CA LYS A 103 3.22 0.78 -11.70
C LYS A 103 3.20 1.07 -10.21
N GLY A 104 2.01 1.10 -9.62
CA GLY A 104 1.84 1.26 -8.18
C GLY A 104 0.50 0.75 -7.70
N TRP A 105 0.25 0.93 -6.41
CA TRP A 105 -0.99 0.52 -5.78
C TRP A 105 -2.12 1.44 -6.25
N VAL A 106 -3.23 0.83 -6.67
CA VAL A 106 -4.45 1.52 -7.08
C VAL A 106 -5.62 0.90 -6.32
N ALA A 107 -6.28 1.71 -5.52
CA ALA A 107 -7.45 1.32 -4.76
C ALA A 107 -8.70 1.23 -5.67
N PRO A 108 -9.53 0.20 -5.51
CA PRO A 108 -10.87 0.16 -6.07
C PRO A 108 -11.82 1.09 -5.29
N ASP A 109 -12.97 1.42 -5.88
CA ASP A 109 -13.98 2.26 -5.22
C ASP A 109 -14.85 1.47 -4.22
N GLU A 110 -15.13 0.20 -4.53
CA GLU A 110 -16.01 -0.67 -3.75
C GLU A 110 -15.26 -1.35 -2.58
N PRO A 111 -15.91 -1.48 -1.41
CA PRO A 111 -15.33 -2.21 -0.29
C PRO A 111 -15.18 -3.71 -0.63
N TYR A 112 -14.26 -4.37 0.04
CA TYR A 112 -13.82 -5.76 -0.17
C TYR A 112 -13.14 -6.05 -1.51
N GLU A 113 -13.09 -5.07 -2.43
CA GLU A 113 -12.30 -5.22 -3.64
C GLU A 113 -10.81 -5.09 -3.35
N GLN A 114 -10.03 -5.77 -4.19
CA GLN A 114 -8.59 -5.91 -4.04
C GLN A 114 -7.83 -4.71 -4.62
N ILE A 115 -6.79 -4.28 -3.93
CA ILE A 115 -5.81 -3.31 -4.43
C ILE A 115 -5.13 -3.89 -5.66
N MET A 116 -5.13 -3.10 -6.73
CA MET A 116 -4.49 -3.45 -7.99
C MET A 116 -3.06 -2.89 -8.01
N CYS A 117 -2.18 -3.50 -8.80
CA CYS A 117 -0.88 -2.95 -9.17
C CYS A 117 -0.92 -2.57 -10.65
N ARG A 118 -1.10 -1.28 -10.95
CA ARG A 118 -1.34 -0.78 -12.32
C ARG A 118 -0.46 0.42 -12.64
N PRO A 119 -0.28 0.76 -13.93
CA PRO A 119 0.32 2.02 -14.32
C PRO A 119 -0.37 3.19 -13.63
N LEU A 120 0.42 4.06 -13.01
CA LEU A 120 -0.12 5.22 -12.30
C LEU A 120 -0.45 6.35 -13.27
N ILE A 121 -1.52 7.08 -12.98
CA ILE A 121 -1.91 8.27 -13.71
C ILE A 121 -1.23 9.47 -13.05
N VAL A 122 -0.34 10.12 -13.80
CA VAL A 122 0.38 11.31 -13.32
C VAL A 122 -0.04 12.52 -14.14
N GLY A 123 -0.69 13.47 -13.49
CA GLY A 123 -1.12 14.72 -14.10
C GLY A 123 0.07 15.64 -14.42
N PRO A 124 0.02 16.40 -15.54
CA PRO A 124 1.11 17.29 -15.95
C PRO A 124 1.10 18.58 -15.12
N SER A 125 1.63 18.52 -13.89
CA SER A 125 1.77 19.66 -12.99
C SER A 125 3.03 19.56 -12.14
N ASP A 126 3.44 20.66 -11.51
CA ASP A 126 4.54 20.69 -10.54
C ASP A 126 4.02 21.27 -9.20
N PRO A 127 3.97 20.50 -8.09
CA PRO A 127 4.25 19.06 -8.02
C PRO A 127 3.23 18.24 -8.83
N PRO A 128 3.53 16.98 -9.20
CA PRO A 128 2.62 16.12 -9.95
C PRO A 128 1.30 15.88 -9.22
N PHE A 129 0.25 15.62 -9.98
CA PHE A 129 -1.06 15.28 -9.46
C PHE A 129 -1.32 13.78 -9.62
N TYR A 130 -1.76 13.12 -8.55
CA TYR A 130 -2.21 11.73 -8.56
C TYR A 130 -3.71 11.67 -8.27
N PRO A 131 -4.48 10.82 -8.96
CA PRO A 131 -5.86 10.54 -8.62
C PRO A 131 -6.01 10.07 -7.17
N PRO A 132 -7.14 10.38 -6.49
CA PRO A 132 -7.33 10.00 -5.09
C PRO A 132 -7.32 8.49 -4.80
N ASN A 133 -7.51 7.64 -5.81
CA ASN A 133 -7.43 6.18 -5.67
C ASN A 133 -5.99 5.64 -5.79
N GLU A 134 -5.01 6.49 -6.09
CA GLU A 134 -3.58 6.13 -6.21
C GLU A 134 -2.75 6.66 -5.04
N THR A 135 -3.40 7.38 -4.11
CA THR A 135 -2.76 7.99 -2.93
C THR A 135 -3.26 7.33 -1.65
N PHE A 136 -2.38 7.20 -0.67
CA PHE A 136 -2.65 6.48 0.57
C PHE A 136 -2.17 7.26 1.78
N GLN A 137 -3.03 7.37 2.79
CA GLN A 137 -2.70 8.01 4.06
C GLN A 137 -2.11 7.00 5.04
N PHE A 138 -0.97 7.34 5.63
CA PHE A 138 -0.26 6.51 6.61
C PHE A 138 -0.34 7.13 8.00
N THR A 139 -1.25 6.64 8.83
CA THR A 139 -1.39 7.10 10.23
C THR A 139 -0.59 6.21 11.16
N ARG A 140 0.43 6.77 11.83
CA ARG A 140 1.30 6.00 12.73
C ARG A 140 0.54 5.48 13.95
N VAL A 141 0.84 4.23 14.32
CA VAL A 141 0.31 3.54 15.50
C VAL A 141 1.39 3.48 16.56
N TRP A 142 1.07 4.00 17.75
CA TRP A 142 1.94 4.04 18.94
C TRP A 142 2.03 2.68 19.62
#